data_AF-A0AAE2JHV5-F1
#
_entry.id   AF-A0AAE2JHV5-F1
#
_cell.length_a   1.000
_cell.length_b   1.000
_cell.length_c   1.000
_cell.angle_alpha   90.00
_cell.angle_beta   90.00
_cell.angle_gamma   90.00
#
_symmetry.space_group_name_H-M   'P 1'
#
loop_
_entity.id
_entity.type
_entity.pdbx_description
1 polymer ?
#
loop_
_entity_poly.entity_id
_entity_poly.type
_entity_poly.pdbx_seq_one_letter_code
_entity_poly.pdbx_strand_id
1 'polypeptide(L)'
;MKKEFYRFRRINSLIGEFKELENQSIYFAEPELLNDPMEGFRDMYWKGDFIVWRNLFQHYLLCLERLCSLLLISGEDHPISKADIPVFSSEDDFPTPIYKELFSSITNKFFDNKSLDKLILSISKRTTPVRRDELFFYFRNTHSYALEVIYSEYEKNGLIPKRDWINSEADKPIIDLLNKDFIGTLEKSLNENGGDEKIANTIFSALQHSNQQMDLIHRYNGRVDNDSKNRNLVIIEFPKEYISQIEKLVFPDWYTACFMSECKSSSVWGHYGDNHSGACLIFNADVINDKSFLKLKGRNGYSSTSGPTYGFSNIMFFPVNYIQGYGQIDFFRMLGRLPIPKLNSVWYSLDEAMSECADDMIKSENSWRKKYWENFYRDVTVKSKDWSYENEHRLILTSSSDSFSAPKDRSLNYEFSSLKGIIFGIKTTTEDKLKVIKIIEEKCKKIGRDDFKFYQAQYSSDEKCITHFEMSLLSLT
;
A
#
# COMPACT_ATOMS: atom_id res chain seq x y z
N MET A 1 -29.26 -4.99 21.60
CA MET A 1 -28.49 -6.24 21.46
C MET A 1 -27.07 -5.87 21.07
N LYS A 2 -26.04 -6.36 21.77
CA LYS A 2 -24.65 -6.17 21.33
C LYS A 2 -24.38 -7.10 20.14
N LYS A 3 -23.65 -6.62 19.13
CA LYS A 3 -23.25 -7.45 17.98
C LYS A 3 -21.98 -8.22 18.33
N GLU A 4 -21.91 -9.48 17.96
CA GLU A 4 -20.79 -10.37 18.28
C GLU A 4 -19.89 -10.62 17.08
N PHE A 5 -18.59 -10.65 17.33
CA PHE A 5 -17.55 -10.92 16.34
C PHE A 5 -16.60 -12.00 16.85
N TYR A 6 -16.19 -12.89 15.96
CA TYR A 6 -15.48 -14.12 16.27
C TYR A 6 -14.04 -14.02 15.76
N ARG A 7 -13.05 -14.19 16.65
CA ARG A 7 -11.62 -14.17 16.28
C ARG A 7 -10.97 -15.50 16.57
N PHE A 8 -10.58 -16.20 15.53
CA PHE A 8 -9.94 -17.50 15.60
C PHE A 8 -8.44 -17.35 15.84
N ARG A 9 -7.90 -18.13 16.77
CA ARG A 9 -6.49 -18.10 17.15
C ARG A 9 -5.96 -19.50 17.44
N ARG A 10 -4.67 -19.71 17.13
CA ARG A 10 -3.93 -20.88 17.58
C ARG A 10 -3.75 -20.80 19.10
N ILE A 11 -3.81 -21.94 19.80
CA ILE A 11 -3.57 -21.96 21.26
C ILE A 11 -2.18 -21.40 21.58
N ASN A 12 -1.16 -21.77 20.80
CA ASN A 12 0.21 -21.28 21.04
C ASN A 12 0.29 -19.74 20.98
N SER A 13 -0.52 -19.09 20.15
CA SER A 13 -0.58 -17.62 20.13
C SER A 13 -1.28 -17.05 21.38
N LEU A 14 -2.35 -17.70 21.83
CA LEU A 14 -3.14 -17.25 22.99
C LEU A 14 -2.36 -17.30 24.30
N ILE A 15 -1.61 -18.38 24.55
CA ILE A 15 -0.99 -18.66 25.86
C ILE A 15 0.51 -18.96 25.82
N GLY A 16 1.09 -19.14 24.62
CA GLY A 16 2.48 -19.55 24.43
C GLY A 16 3.37 -18.39 23.99
N GLU A 17 3.60 -18.29 22.68
CA GLU A 17 4.55 -17.37 22.04
C GLU A 17 4.20 -15.89 22.30
N PHE A 18 2.95 -15.49 22.07
CA PHE A 18 2.52 -14.09 22.14
C PHE A 18 1.74 -13.74 23.41
N LYS A 19 1.25 -14.76 24.13
CA LYS A 19 0.46 -14.60 25.38
C LYS A 19 -0.66 -13.58 25.22
N GLU A 20 -1.40 -13.68 24.12
CA GLU A 20 -2.41 -12.69 23.75
C GLU A 20 -3.51 -12.53 24.80
N LEU A 21 -3.87 -13.61 25.49
CA LEU A 21 -4.87 -13.53 26.55
C LEU A 21 -4.33 -12.75 27.75
N GLU A 22 -3.15 -13.11 28.27
CA GLU A 22 -2.52 -12.44 29.40
C GLU A 22 -2.33 -10.94 29.11
N ASN A 23 -1.80 -10.63 27.92
CA ASN A 23 -1.53 -9.27 27.46
C ASN A 23 -2.78 -8.52 26.99
N GLN A 24 -3.92 -9.20 26.84
CA GLN A 24 -5.14 -8.66 26.21
C GLN A 24 -4.86 -7.99 24.87
N SER A 25 -4.03 -8.61 24.04
CA SER A 25 -3.55 -8.00 22.79
C SER A 25 -4.26 -8.54 21.55
N ILE A 26 -4.46 -7.65 20.58
CA ILE A 26 -4.86 -7.95 19.21
C ILE A 26 -3.78 -7.38 18.30
N TYR A 27 -3.09 -8.28 17.61
CA TYR A 27 -2.12 -7.92 16.58
C TYR A 27 -2.81 -7.60 15.25
N PHE A 28 -2.36 -6.51 14.62
CA PHE A 28 -2.76 -6.06 13.29
C PHE A 28 -1.67 -6.44 12.29
N ALA A 29 -2.01 -7.35 11.37
CA ALA A 29 -1.09 -7.87 10.35
C ALA A 29 -0.94 -6.89 9.18
N GLU A 30 0.23 -6.91 8.54
CA GLU A 30 0.47 -6.21 7.28
C GLU A 30 -0.14 -6.97 6.10
N PRO A 31 -0.42 -6.29 4.97
CA PRO A 31 -1.12 -6.89 3.84
C PRO A 31 -0.43 -8.12 3.27
N GLU A 32 0.91 -8.17 3.31
CA GLU A 32 1.72 -9.28 2.81
C GLU A 32 1.53 -10.59 3.59
N LEU A 33 0.93 -10.53 4.79
CA LEU A 33 0.61 -11.69 5.63
C LEU A 33 -0.83 -12.19 5.43
N LEU A 34 -1.62 -11.54 4.59
CA LEU A 34 -3.01 -11.91 4.32
C LEU A 34 -3.08 -13.08 3.32
N ASN A 35 -4.19 -13.80 3.36
CA ASN A 35 -4.35 -15.07 2.68
C ASN A 35 -4.76 -14.94 1.20
N ASP A 36 -5.40 -13.84 0.82
CA ASP A 36 -5.69 -13.54 -0.58
C ASP A 36 -4.63 -12.57 -1.14
N PRO A 37 -3.88 -12.96 -2.20
CA PRO A 37 -2.81 -12.14 -2.78
C PRO A 37 -3.32 -10.85 -3.43
N MET A 38 -4.63 -10.73 -3.65
CA MET A 38 -5.22 -9.52 -4.20
C MET A 38 -5.58 -8.49 -3.15
N GLU A 39 -5.52 -8.83 -1.86
CA GLU A 39 -5.90 -7.91 -0.79
C GLU A 39 -5.02 -6.66 -0.78
N GLY A 40 -5.66 -5.50 -0.81
CA GLY A 40 -4.96 -4.22 -0.92
C GLY A 40 -4.54 -3.85 -2.34
N PHE A 41 -4.89 -4.65 -3.36
CA PHE A 41 -4.73 -4.28 -4.76
C PHE A 41 -5.53 -3.01 -5.07
N ARG A 42 -4.95 -2.16 -5.93
CA ARG A 42 -5.56 -0.92 -6.38
C ARG A 42 -5.37 -0.82 -7.87
N ASP A 43 -6.47 -0.66 -8.61
CA ASP A 43 -6.41 -0.39 -10.05
C ASP A 43 -6.08 1.10 -10.26
N MET A 44 -4.79 1.42 -10.26
CA MET A 44 -4.28 2.78 -10.43
C MET A 44 -4.26 3.19 -11.91
N TYR A 45 -4.67 4.43 -12.17
CA TYR A 45 -4.48 5.08 -13.46
C TYR A 45 -4.05 6.54 -13.31
N TRP A 46 -3.50 7.09 -14.40
CA TRP A 46 -3.07 8.48 -14.49
C TRP A 46 -3.91 9.21 -15.55
N LYS A 47 -4.64 10.24 -15.13
CA LYS A 47 -5.40 11.10 -16.03
C LYS A 47 -5.37 12.54 -15.54
N GLY A 48 -4.83 13.44 -16.35
CA GLY A 48 -4.73 14.85 -16.00
C GLY A 48 -4.22 15.69 -17.14
N ASP A 49 -4.19 17.00 -16.89
CA ASP A 49 -3.69 18.00 -17.82
C ASP A 49 -2.17 17.99 -17.94
N PHE A 50 -1.67 18.85 -18.82
CA PHE A 50 -0.23 19.00 -19.07
C PHE A 50 0.57 19.31 -17.80
N ILE A 51 -0.01 20.07 -16.85
CA ILE A 51 0.67 20.51 -15.63
C ILE A 51 1.08 19.31 -14.78
N VAL A 52 0.14 18.43 -14.43
CA VAL A 52 0.46 17.25 -13.60
C VAL A 52 1.35 16.24 -14.32
N TRP A 53 1.23 16.13 -15.65
CA TRP A 53 2.13 15.28 -16.44
C TRP A 53 3.56 15.82 -16.47
N ARG A 54 3.74 17.12 -16.73
CA ARG A 54 5.06 17.78 -16.66
C ARG A 54 5.67 17.59 -15.27
N ASN A 55 4.88 17.84 -14.23
CA ASN A 55 5.35 17.73 -12.84
C ASN A 55 5.67 16.28 -12.44
N LEU A 56 4.95 15.29 -12.98
CA LEU A 56 5.30 13.87 -12.80
C LEU A 56 6.68 13.53 -13.39
N PHE A 57 7.01 14.07 -14.57
CA PHE A 57 8.32 13.90 -15.19
C PHE A 57 9.43 14.65 -14.44
N GLN A 58 9.15 15.82 -13.88
CA GLN A 58 10.08 16.54 -13.00
C GLN A 58 10.33 15.75 -11.71
N HIS A 59 9.28 15.19 -11.10
CA HIS A 59 9.40 14.38 -9.89
C HIS A 59 10.16 13.06 -10.15
N TYR A 60 9.96 12.46 -11.34
CA TYR A 60 10.77 11.33 -11.80
C TYR A 60 12.25 11.70 -11.87
N LEU A 61 12.56 12.86 -12.47
CA LEU A 61 13.92 13.38 -12.58
C LEU A 61 14.55 13.66 -11.21
N LEU A 62 13.79 14.22 -10.26
CA LEU A 62 14.22 14.44 -8.87
C LEU A 62 14.62 13.13 -8.19
N CYS A 63 13.75 12.13 -8.27
CA CYS A 63 14.02 10.82 -7.68
C CYS A 63 15.21 10.13 -8.34
N LEU A 64 15.36 10.27 -9.66
CA LEU A 64 16.46 9.67 -10.41
C LEU A 64 17.80 10.35 -10.09
N GLU A 65 17.82 11.67 -10.04
CA GLU A 65 19.00 12.45 -9.66
C GLU A 65 19.48 12.05 -8.27
N ARG A 66 18.55 11.89 -7.31
CA ARG A 66 18.91 11.42 -5.96
C ARG A 66 19.60 10.06 -5.99
N LEU A 67 19.09 9.13 -6.78
CA LEU A 67 19.70 7.80 -6.90
C LEU A 67 21.03 7.81 -7.65
N CYS A 68 21.20 8.70 -8.64
CA CYS A 68 22.49 8.93 -9.28
C CYS A 68 23.53 9.47 -8.28
N SER A 69 23.15 10.46 -7.48
CA SER A 69 23.99 10.99 -6.40
C SER A 69 24.38 9.91 -5.40
N LEU A 70 23.42 9.09 -4.95
CA LEU A 70 23.69 7.98 -4.04
C LEU A 70 24.64 6.96 -4.66
N LEU A 71 24.47 6.61 -5.94
CA LEU A 71 25.37 5.69 -6.65
C LEU A 71 26.81 6.22 -6.71
N LEU A 72 26.99 7.52 -6.99
CA LEU A 72 28.32 8.15 -7.02
C LEU A 72 29.03 8.12 -5.66
N ILE A 73 28.27 8.27 -4.57
CA ILE A 73 28.81 8.28 -3.21
C ILE A 73 29.06 6.84 -2.71
N SER A 74 28.14 5.94 -3.01
CA SER A 74 28.07 4.59 -2.43
C SER A 74 28.86 3.54 -3.21
N GLY A 75 29.08 3.78 -4.51
CA GLY A 75 29.59 2.76 -5.42
C GLY A 75 28.69 1.53 -5.42
N GLU A 76 29.30 0.34 -5.51
CA GLU A 76 28.61 -0.95 -5.31
C GLU A 76 28.79 -1.49 -3.87
N ASP A 77 29.65 -0.87 -3.06
CA ASP A 77 30.02 -1.35 -1.71
C ASP A 77 28.92 -1.11 -0.67
N HIS A 78 28.10 -0.08 -0.87
CA HIS A 78 26.97 0.25 0.00
C HIS A 78 25.65 0.06 -0.75
N PRO A 79 24.85 -0.99 -0.44
CA PRO A 79 23.64 -1.31 -1.19
C PRO A 79 22.61 -0.18 -1.19
N ILE A 80 22.09 0.12 -2.36
CA ILE A 80 20.95 1.00 -2.61
C ILE A 80 19.76 0.11 -2.99
N SER A 81 18.58 0.48 -2.53
CA SER A 81 17.34 -0.26 -2.76
C SER A 81 16.23 0.65 -3.26
N LYS A 82 15.11 0.05 -3.68
CA LYS A 82 13.89 0.80 -4.02
C LYS A 82 13.36 1.65 -2.85
N ALA A 83 13.72 1.34 -1.59
CA ALA A 83 13.30 2.13 -0.44
C ALA A 83 14.02 3.49 -0.37
N ASP A 84 15.14 3.64 -1.07
CA ASP A 84 15.94 4.87 -1.12
C ASP A 84 15.42 5.88 -2.17
N ILE A 85 14.41 5.51 -2.97
CA ILE A 85 13.76 6.42 -3.92
C ILE A 85 12.91 7.44 -3.14
N PRO A 86 13.26 8.73 -3.18
CA PRO A 86 12.72 9.74 -2.26
C PRO A 86 11.36 10.29 -2.74
N VAL A 87 10.35 9.44 -2.94
CA VAL A 87 9.09 9.86 -3.57
C VAL A 87 8.27 10.89 -2.77
N PHE A 88 8.56 11.07 -1.49
CA PHE A 88 7.92 12.10 -0.65
C PHE A 88 8.67 13.45 -0.66
N SER A 89 9.85 13.51 -1.29
CA SER A 89 10.69 14.70 -1.31
C SER A 89 10.28 15.69 -2.38
N SER A 90 10.62 16.97 -2.17
CA SER A 90 10.66 17.99 -3.22
C SER A 90 11.89 18.87 -3.06
N GLU A 91 12.04 19.84 -3.96
CA GLU A 91 13.10 20.84 -3.93
C GLU A 91 13.18 21.64 -2.62
N ASP A 92 12.07 21.75 -1.88
CA ASP A 92 12.05 22.39 -0.56
C ASP A 92 12.88 21.63 0.46
N ASP A 93 13.01 20.32 0.30
CA ASP A 93 13.73 19.44 1.23
C ASP A 93 15.23 19.39 0.93
N PHE A 94 15.71 20.07 -0.12
CA PHE A 94 17.13 20.06 -0.46
C PHE A 94 17.97 20.79 0.59
N PRO A 95 19.07 20.17 1.08
CA PRO A 95 19.84 20.67 2.21
C PRO A 95 20.60 21.98 1.95
N THR A 96 20.89 22.33 0.68
CA THR A 96 21.71 23.51 0.36
C THR A 96 21.19 24.30 -0.85
N PRO A 97 21.41 25.63 -0.88
CA PRO A 97 21.09 26.44 -2.06
C PRO A 97 21.81 25.97 -3.34
N ILE A 98 23.08 25.56 -3.21
CA ILE A 98 23.88 25.05 -4.35
C ILE A 98 23.23 23.82 -4.97
N TYR A 99 22.69 22.91 -4.15
CA TYR A 99 21.99 21.74 -4.67
C TYR A 99 20.66 22.11 -5.34
N LYS A 100 19.93 23.11 -4.82
CA LYS A 100 18.75 23.66 -5.50
C LYS A 100 19.12 24.21 -6.88
N GLU A 101 20.18 25.02 -6.97
CA GLU A 101 20.65 25.58 -8.24
C GLU A 101 21.08 24.49 -9.24
N LEU A 102 21.79 23.45 -8.78
CA LEU A 102 22.16 22.30 -9.61
C LEU A 102 20.92 21.62 -10.18
N PHE A 103 19.95 21.30 -9.32
CA PHE A 103 18.74 20.61 -9.75
C PHE A 103 17.85 21.49 -10.65
N SER A 104 17.80 22.80 -10.42
CA SER A 104 17.15 23.73 -11.34
C SER A 104 17.83 23.72 -12.72
N SER A 105 19.16 23.68 -12.79
CA SER A 105 19.91 23.56 -14.05
C SER A 105 19.60 22.24 -14.78
N ILE A 106 19.56 21.12 -14.04
CA ILE A 106 19.17 19.80 -14.54
C ILE A 106 17.75 19.84 -15.10
N THR A 107 16.81 20.42 -14.35
CA THR A 107 15.38 20.51 -14.71
C THR A 107 15.18 21.36 -15.96
N ASN A 108 15.81 22.54 -16.03
CA ASN A 108 15.73 23.41 -17.21
C ASN A 108 16.23 22.69 -18.45
N LYS A 109 17.42 22.09 -18.39
CA LYS A 109 18.00 21.34 -19.51
C LYS A 109 17.15 20.14 -19.92
N PHE A 110 16.53 19.45 -18.97
CA PHE A 110 15.64 18.34 -19.26
C PHE A 110 14.44 18.81 -20.09
N PHE A 111 13.77 19.89 -19.67
CA PHE A 111 12.58 20.42 -20.35
C PHE A 111 12.87 21.31 -21.57
N ASP A 112 14.11 21.76 -21.79
CA ASP A 112 14.53 22.43 -23.03
C ASP A 112 14.44 21.52 -24.27
N ASN A 113 14.28 20.20 -24.08
CA ASN A 113 14.10 19.25 -25.17
C ASN A 113 12.67 19.30 -25.74
N LYS A 114 12.56 19.83 -26.96
CA LYS A 114 11.29 19.93 -27.70
C LYS A 114 10.60 18.59 -27.97
N SER A 115 11.35 17.49 -28.07
CA SER A 115 10.76 16.16 -28.27
C SER A 115 10.13 15.67 -26.97
N LEU A 116 10.77 15.89 -25.82
CA LEU A 116 10.17 15.57 -24.53
C LEU A 116 8.88 16.38 -24.28
N ASP A 117 8.92 17.70 -24.51
CA ASP A 117 7.74 18.57 -24.35
C ASP A 117 6.56 18.10 -25.22
N LYS A 118 6.82 17.77 -26.49
CA LYS A 118 5.81 17.18 -27.39
C LYS A 118 5.29 15.83 -26.91
N LEU A 119 6.17 14.97 -26.37
CA LEU A 119 5.75 13.69 -25.81
C LEU A 119 4.80 13.90 -24.63
N ILE A 120 5.16 14.76 -23.67
CA ILE A 120 4.33 15.08 -22.50
C ILE A 120 2.99 15.66 -22.93
N LEU A 121 2.98 16.58 -23.90
CA LEU A 121 1.76 17.15 -24.47
C LEU A 121 0.87 16.10 -25.16
N SER A 122 1.45 15.12 -25.85
CA SER A 122 0.71 14.01 -26.45
C SER A 122 0.12 13.09 -25.39
N ILE A 123 0.87 12.80 -24.31
CA ILE A 123 0.39 12.01 -23.17
C ILE A 123 -0.78 12.71 -22.47
N SER A 124 -0.68 14.03 -22.24
CA SER A 124 -1.76 14.78 -21.58
C SER A 124 -3.04 14.88 -22.41
N LYS A 125 -2.97 14.57 -23.71
CA LYS A 125 -4.10 14.56 -24.63
C LYS A 125 -4.69 13.17 -24.86
N ARG A 126 -4.19 12.14 -24.17
CA ARG A 126 -4.72 10.78 -24.26
C ARG A 126 -6.22 10.77 -23.97
N THR A 127 -6.99 10.09 -24.82
CA THR A 127 -8.45 9.98 -24.63
C THR A 127 -8.83 8.99 -23.53
N THR A 128 -7.94 8.03 -23.27
CA THR A 128 -8.09 6.98 -22.26
C THR A 128 -7.10 7.19 -21.11
N PRO A 129 -7.44 6.75 -19.88
CA PRO A 129 -6.51 6.79 -18.75
C PRO A 129 -5.23 5.99 -19.02
N VAL A 130 -4.08 6.56 -18.65
CA VAL A 130 -2.79 5.88 -18.74
C VAL A 130 -2.69 4.86 -17.61
N ARG A 131 -2.34 3.60 -17.92
CA ARG A 131 -2.13 2.52 -16.94
C ARG A 131 -0.65 2.30 -16.64
N ARG A 132 -0.37 1.46 -15.65
CA ARG A 132 0.99 1.18 -15.13
C ARG A 132 2.00 0.81 -16.22
N ASP A 133 1.64 -0.12 -17.11
CA ASP A 133 2.56 -0.58 -18.17
C ASP A 133 2.79 0.49 -19.25
N GLU A 134 1.77 1.30 -19.54
CA GLU A 134 1.90 2.46 -20.43
C GLU A 134 2.80 3.54 -19.82
N LEU A 135 2.62 3.84 -18.53
CA LEU A 135 3.49 4.78 -17.82
C LEU A 135 4.95 4.28 -17.78
N PHE A 136 5.14 2.99 -17.52
CA PHE A 136 6.47 2.36 -17.58
C PHE A 136 7.10 2.52 -18.96
N PHE A 137 6.32 2.33 -20.03
CA PHE A 137 6.78 2.52 -21.39
C PHE A 137 7.28 3.95 -21.63
N TYR A 138 6.54 4.97 -21.19
CA TYR A 138 6.98 6.38 -21.36
C TYR A 138 8.25 6.70 -20.57
N PHE A 139 8.33 6.28 -19.30
CA PHE A 139 9.55 6.49 -18.51
C PHE A 139 10.74 5.75 -19.08
N ARG A 140 10.57 4.49 -19.52
CA ARG A 140 11.66 3.71 -20.14
C ARG A 140 12.24 4.40 -21.37
N ASN A 141 11.40 4.99 -22.22
CA ASN A 141 11.86 5.73 -23.41
C ASN A 141 12.47 7.11 -23.07
N THR A 142 12.20 7.64 -21.88
CA THR A 142 12.76 8.92 -21.42
C THR A 142 14.03 8.72 -20.56
N HIS A 143 14.24 7.52 -20.03
CA HIS A 143 15.23 7.24 -18.99
C HIS A 143 16.67 7.54 -19.42
N SER A 144 17.07 7.12 -20.62
CA SER A 144 18.42 7.40 -21.15
C SER A 144 18.70 8.88 -21.27
N TYR A 145 17.69 9.66 -21.70
CA TYR A 145 17.79 11.10 -21.80
C TYR A 145 17.90 11.76 -20.43
N ALA A 146 17.08 11.34 -19.46
CA ALA A 146 17.15 11.84 -18.09
C ALA A 146 18.54 11.62 -17.45
N LEU A 147 19.10 10.41 -17.61
CA LEU A 147 20.45 10.10 -17.13
C LEU A 147 21.50 10.99 -17.80
N GLU A 148 21.46 11.15 -19.13
CA GLU A 148 22.43 11.98 -19.85
C GLU A 148 22.38 13.45 -19.41
N VAL A 149 21.18 14.00 -19.16
CA VAL A 149 21.02 15.36 -18.64
C VAL A 149 21.65 15.50 -17.25
N ILE A 150 21.36 14.57 -16.33
CA ILE A 150 21.92 14.57 -14.97
C ILE A 150 23.45 14.52 -15.03
N TYR A 151 24.02 13.52 -15.72
CA TYR A 151 25.48 13.35 -15.78
C TYR A 151 26.18 14.50 -16.50
N SER A 152 25.55 15.09 -17.52
CA SER A 152 26.09 16.27 -18.19
C SER A 152 26.18 17.48 -17.25
N GLU A 153 25.18 17.71 -16.39
CA GLU A 153 25.24 18.79 -15.41
C GLU A 153 26.21 18.48 -14.27
N TYR A 154 26.33 17.21 -13.85
CA TYR A 154 27.37 16.81 -12.90
C TYR A 154 28.77 17.06 -13.43
N GLU A 155 29.05 16.71 -14.68
CA GLU A 155 30.33 16.95 -15.35
C GLU A 155 30.64 18.45 -15.44
N LYS A 156 29.66 19.26 -15.87
CA LYS A 156 29.77 20.72 -15.95
C LYS A 156 30.07 21.39 -14.61
N ASN A 157 29.52 20.85 -13.52
CA ASN A 157 29.74 21.36 -12.17
C ASN A 157 30.91 20.67 -11.43
N GLY A 158 31.69 19.81 -12.11
CA GLY A 158 32.86 19.15 -11.55
C GLY A 158 32.55 18.10 -10.47
N LEU A 159 31.32 17.58 -10.42
CA LEU A 159 30.91 16.52 -9.49
C LEU A 159 31.39 15.13 -9.93
N ILE A 160 31.67 14.98 -11.24
CA ILE A 160 32.29 13.80 -11.82
C ILE A 160 33.44 14.24 -12.74
N PRO A 161 34.43 13.36 -13.01
CA PRO A 161 35.44 13.60 -14.03
C PRO A 161 34.81 13.80 -15.41
N LYS A 162 35.57 14.43 -16.31
CA LYS A 162 35.20 14.51 -17.72
C LYS A 162 34.97 13.10 -18.27
N ARG A 163 33.81 12.87 -18.88
CA ARG A 163 33.43 11.54 -19.38
C ARG A 163 34.09 11.29 -20.73
N ASP A 164 34.60 10.08 -20.94
CA ASP A 164 35.18 9.66 -22.22
C ASP A 164 34.12 9.54 -23.33
N TRP A 165 32.86 9.32 -22.94
CA TRP A 165 31.74 9.14 -23.84
C TRP A 165 30.52 9.91 -23.37
N ILE A 166 29.88 10.60 -24.31
CA ILE A 166 28.64 11.36 -24.14
C ILE A 166 27.59 10.70 -25.03
N ASN A 167 26.41 10.40 -24.49
CA ASN A 167 25.34 9.81 -25.27
C ASN A 167 24.60 10.88 -26.10
N SER A 168 25.12 11.22 -27.26
CA SER A 168 24.49 12.21 -28.15
C SER A 168 23.14 11.76 -28.72
N GLU A 169 22.81 10.47 -28.63
CA GLU A 169 21.52 9.91 -29.06
C GLU A 169 20.62 9.54 -27.87
N ALA A 170 20.85 10.12 -26.67
CA ALA A 170 20.11 9.75 -25.47
C ALA A 170 18.59 9.98 -25.56
N ASP A 171 18.15 10.95 -26.36
CA ASP A 171 16.75 11.28 -26.63
C ASP A 171 16.17 10.60 -27.89
N LYS A 172 16.98 9.80 -28.60
CA LYS A 172 16.54 9.05 -29.77
C LYS A 172 15.30 8.19 -29.53
N PRO A 173 15.14 7.49 -28.39
CA PRO A 173 13.91 6.75 -28.14
C PRO A 173 12.66 7.65 -28.11
N ILE A 174 12.77 8.87 -27.56
CA ILE A 174 11.69 9.87 -27.56
C ILE A 174 11.40 10.33 -28.99
N ILE A 175 12.45 10.67 -29.74
CA ILE A 175 12.35 11.11 -31.15
C ILE A 175 11.70 10.02 -32.01
N ASP A 176 12.11 8.76 -31.84
CA ASP A 176 11.57 7.62 -32.60
C ASP A 176 10.09 7.39 -32.33
N LEU A 177 9.62 7.58 -31.08
CA LEU A 177 8.20 7.50 -30.74
C LEU A 177 7.38 8.57 -31.46
N LEU A 178 7.90 9.80 -31.52
CA LEU A 178 7.23 10.93 -32.17
C LEU A 178 7.25 10.80 -33.69
N ASN A 179 8.39 10.40 -34.27
CA ASN A 179 8.53 10.21 -35.72
C ASN A 179 7.60 9.11 -36.25
N LYS A 180 7.34 8.09 -35.43
CA LYS A 180 6.39 7.01 -35.75
C LYS A 180 4.93 7.37 -35.44
N ASP A 181 4.68 8.56 -34.87
CA ASP A 181 3.38 8.97 -34.34
C ASP A 181 2.70 7.85 -33.53
N PHE A 182 3.44 7.27 -32.58
CA PHE A 182 2.98 6.08 -31.85
C PHE A 182 1.67 6.36 -31.10
N ILE A 183 1.60 7.50 -30.39
CA ILE A 183 0.39 7.90 -29.65
C ILE A 183 -0.75 8.22 -30.61
N GLY A 184 -0.52 8.94 -31.72
CA GLY A 184 -1.58 9.21 -32.70
C GLY A 184 -2.13 7.94 -33.34
N THR A 185 -1.26 6.96 -33.64
CA THR A 185 -1.66 5.64 -34.13
C THR A 185 -2.48 4.86 -33.09
N LEU A 186 -2.06 4.90 -31.82
CA LEU A 186 -2.80 4.29 -30.72
C LEU A 186 -4.19 4.94 -30.54
N GLU A 187 -4.26 6.26 -30.54
CA GLU A 187 -5.51 7.03 -30.45
C GLU A 187 -6.45 6.72 -31.62
N LYS A 188 -5.94 6.63 -32.84
CA LYS A 188 -6.72 6.21 -34.00
C LYS A 188 -7.30 4.82 -33.81
N SER A 189 -6.49 3.86 -33.36
CA SER A 189 -6.95 2.48 -33.10
C SER A 189 -8.02 2.44 -32.00
N LEU A 190 -7.87 3.22 -30.93
CA LEU A 190 -8.88 3.34 -29.87
C LEU A 190 -10.18 3.91 -30.42
N ASN A 191 -10.13 4.99 -31.20
CA ASN A 191 -11.30 5.61 -31.80
C ASN A 191 -12.06 4.67 -32.74
N GLU A 192 -11.35 3.89 -33.57
CA GLU A 192 -11.94 2.89 -34.48
C GLU A 192 -12.65 1.75 -33.73
N ASN A 193 -12.29 1.52 -32.46
CA ASN A 193 -12.85 0.46 -31.61
C ASN A 193 -13.68 1.00 -30.44
N GLY A 194 -14.26 2.20 -30.58
CA GLY A 194 -15.19 2.76 -29.60
C GLY A 194 -14.56 3.15 -28.26
N GLY A 195 -13.24 3.35 -28.20
CA GLY A 195 -12.52 3.74 -26.99
C GLY A 195 -12.26 2.60 -26.01
N ASP A 196 -12.22 1.34 -26.46
CA ASP A 196 -11.94 0.19 -25.59
C ASP A 196 -10.51 0.24 -25.02
N GLU A 197 -10.39 0.64 -23.75
CA GLU A 197 -9.13 0.69 -22.99
C GLU A 197 -8.36 -0.64 -23.01
N LYS A 198 -9.05 -1.78 -23.23
CA LYS A 198 -8.40 -3.10 -23.33
C LYS A 198 -7.37 -3.16 -24.46
N ILE A 199 -7.54 -2.38 -25.52
CA ILE A 199 -6.59 -2.33 -26.63
C ILE A 199 -5.25 -1.78 -26.15
N ALA A 200 -5.26 -0.61 -25.49
CA ALA A 200 -4.07 -0.02 -24.91
C ALA A 200 -3.44 -0.97 -23.88
N ASN A 201 -4.25 -1.51 -22.97
CA ASN A 201 -3.76 -2.44 -21.95
C ASN A 201 -3.08 -3.67 -22.55
N THR A 202 -3.64 -4.25 -23.62
CA THR A 202 -3.06 -5.42 -24.30
C THR A 202 -1.73 -5.08 -24.96
N ILE A 203 -1.65 -3.95 -25.66
CA ILE A 203 -0.42 -3.49 -26.33
C ILE A 203 0.69 -3.27 -25.31
N PHE A 204 0.42 -2.51 -24.25
CA PHE A 204 1.44 -2.18 -23.26
C PHE A 204 1.83 -3.39 -22.40
N SER A 205 0.90 -4.29 -22.09
CA SER A 205 1.23 -5.58 -21.44
C SER A 205 2.17 -6.42 -22.32
N ALA A 206 1.93 -6.50 -23.63
CA ALA A 206 2.78 -7.24 -24.55
C ALA A 206 4.17 -6.62 -24.69
N LEU A 207 4.26 -5.28 -24.76
CA LEU A 207 5.53 -4.55 -24.75
C LEU A 207 6.28 -4.79 -23.43
N GLN A 208 5.58 -4.78 -22.30
CA GLN A 208 6.16 -5.03 -21.00
C GLN A 208 6.70 -6.45 -20.86
N HIS A 209 5.94 -7.47 -21.27
CA HIS A 209 6.42 -8.86 -21.31
C HIS A 209 7.65 -9.01 -22.19
N SER A 210 7.67 -8.36 -23.36
CA SER A 210 8.82 -8.39 -24.28
C SER A 210 10.06 -7.77 -23.63
N ASN A 211 9.90 -6.65 -22.92
CA ASN A 211 11.00 -6.00 -22.19
C ASN A 211 11.54 -6.86 -21.05
N GLN A 212 10.67 -7.51 -20.28
CA GLN A 212 11.08 -8.41 -19.19
C GLN A 212 11.89 -9.60 -19.71
N GLN A 213 11.48 -10.18 -20.84
CA GLN A 213 12.22 -11.26 -21.47
C GLN A 213 13.58 -10.78 -22.01
N MET A 214 13.63 -9.60 -22.62
CA MET A 214 14.88 -9.03 -23.12
C MET A 214 15.87 -8.72 -22.00
N ASP A 215 15.42 -8.17 -20.87
CA ASP A 215 16.26 -7.94 -19.68
C ASP A 215 16.84 -9.26 -19.17
N LEU A 216 16.01 -10.29 -19.04
CA LEU A 216 16.45 -11.63 -18.64
C LEU A 216 17.50 -12.20 -19.61
N ILE A 217 17.29 -12.06 -20.91
CA ILE A 217 18.25 -12.48 -21.95
C ILE A 217 19.57 -11.71 -21.83
N HIS A 218 19.54 -10.40 -21.56
CA HIS A 218 20.75 -9.60 -21.40
C HIS A 218 21.54 -9.98 -20.16
N ARG A 219 20.87 -10.25 -19.03
CA ARG A 219 21.50 -10.75 -17.79
C ARG A 219 22.06 -12.16 -17.97
N TYR A 220 21.32 -13.05 -18.60
CA TYR A 220 21.77 -14.42 -18.88
C TYR A 220 23.01 -14.45 -19.79
N ASN A 221 23.04 -13.58 -20.81
CA ASN A 221 24.17 -13.47 -21.72
C ASN A 221 25.35 -12.63 -21.18
N GLY A 222 25.30 -12.19 -19.92
CA GLY A 222 26.36 -11.36 -19.31
C GLY A 222 26.54 -9.98 -19.93
N ARG A 223 25.55 -9.47 -20.68
CA ARG A 223 25.56 -8.08 -21.20
C ARG A 223 25.24 -7.07 -20.11
N VAL A 224 24.53 -7.51 -19.08
CA VAL A 224 24.30 -6.79 -17.83
C VAL A 224 25.07 -7.54 -16.75
N ASP A 225 25.99 -6.85 -16.09
CA ASP A 225 26.69 -7.38 -14.94
C ASP A 225 25.73 -7.46 -13.74
N ASN A 226 25.44 -8.67 -13.27
CA ASN A 226 24.51 -8.89 -12.17
C ASN A 226 25.08 -8.51 -10.80
N ASP A 227 26.41 -8.38 -10.68
CA ASP A 227 27.06 -7.99 -9.44
C ASP A 227 27.01 -6.47 -9.22
N SER A 228 26.87 -5.69 -10.30
CA SER A 228 26.65 -4.24 -10.28
C SER A 228 25.20 -3.86 -9.92
N LYS A 229 24.74 -4.26 -8.74
CA LYS A 229 23.33 -4.12 -8.29
C LYS A 229 22.88 -2.67 -8.22
N ASN A 230 23.68 -1.77 -7.66
CA ASN A 230 23.30 -0.37 -7.51
C ASN A 230 23.22 0.30 -8.88
N ARG A 231 24.20 0.06 -9.75
CA ARG A 231 24.17 0.53 -11.13
C ARG A 231 22.97 0.00 -11.89
N ASN A 232 22.62 -1.27 -11.75
CA ASN A 232 21.45 -1.86 -12.40
C ASN A 232 20.15 -1.24 -11.89
N LEU A 233 20.06 -0.98 -10.59
CA LEU A 233 18.91 -0.27 -10.02
C LEU A 233 18.72 1.10 -10.70
N VAL A 234 19.77 1.90 -10.82
CA VAL A 234 19.69 3.25 -11.41
C VAL A 234 19.47 3.22 -12.92
N ILE A 235 20.21 2.39 -13.66
CA ILE A 235 20.24 2.45 -15.13
C ILE A 235 19.10 1.63 -15.77
N ILE A 236 18.67 0.55 -15.14
CA ILE A 236 17.76 -0.43 -15.76
C ILE A 236 16.43 -0.51 -15.00
N GLU A 237 16.47 -0.69 -13.68
CA GLU A 237 15.28 -1.05 -12.90
C GLU A 237 14.49 0.17 -12.43
N PHE A 238 15.13 1.35 -12.39
CA PHE A 238 14.57 2.59 -11.85
C PHE A 238 13.18 2.94 -12.38
N PRO A 239 12.87 2.88 -13.70
CA PRO A 239 11.54 3.23 -14.18
C PRO A 239 10.43 2.39 -13.54
N LYS A 240 10.69 1.09 -13.35
CA LYS A 240 9.74 0.15 -12.74
C LYS A 240 9.62 0.38 -11.24
N GLU A 241 10.76 0.53 -10.56
CA GLU A 241 10.79 0.72 -9.11
C GLU A 241 10.20 2.08 -8.72
N TYR A 242 10.45 3.15 -9.49
CA TYR A 242 9.82 4.45 -9.29
C TYR A 242 8.30 4.37 -9.33
N ILE A 243 7.71 3.71 -10.33
CA ILE A 243 6.25 3.54 -10.39
C ILE A 243 5.74 2.76 -9.17
N SER A 244 6.47 1.73 -8.74
CA SER A 244 6.09 1.00 -7.52
C SER A 244 6.18 1.86 -6.25
N GLN A 245 7.12 2.81 -6.19
CA GLN A 245 7.28 3.67 -5.02
C GLN A 245 6.31 4.85 -5.05
N ILE A 246 6.03 5.43 -6.22
CA ILE A 246 5.22 6.65 -6.32
C ILE A 246 3.77 6.41 -5.89
N GLU A 247 3.25 5.20 -6.08
CA GLU A 247 1.94 4.78 -5.59
C GLU A 247 1.79 4.93 -4.07
N LYS A 248 2.91 4.94 -3.32
CA LYS A 248 2.90 5.20 -1.87
C LYS A 248 2.43 6.60 -1.53
N LEU A 249 2.46 7.57 -2.46
CA LEU A 249 1.94 8.93 -2.25
C LEU A 249 0.42 8.98 -2.13
N VAL A 250 -0.26 7.95 -2.65
CA VAL A 250 -1.72 7.93 -2.70
C VAL A 250 -2.27 7.68 -1.31
N PHE A 251 -2.10 6.46 -0.77
CA PHE A 251 -2.69 6.06 0.50
C PHE A 251 -1.64 5.60 1.53
N PRO A 252 -1.91 5.80 2.84
CA PRO A 252 -1.03 5.32 3.89
C PRO A 252 -0.94 3.79 3.91
N ASP A 253 0.10 3.31 4.57
CA ASP A 253 0.21 1.91 4.93
C ASP A 253 -0.93 1.54 5.89
N TRP A 254 -1.34 0.27 5.85
CA TRP A 254 -2.47 -0.22 6.61
C TRP A 254 -2.17 -1.60 7.18
N TYR A 255 -2.80 -1.87 8.30
CA TYR A 255 -2.68 -3.14 9.02
C TYR A 255 -4.06 -3.56 9.47
N THR A 256 -4.31 -4.86 9.59
CA THR A 256 -5.65 -5.34 9.91
C THR A 256 -5.69 -6.48 10.91
N ALA A 257 -6.76 -6.49 11.69
CA ALA A 257 -7.18 -7.61 12.52
C ALA A 257 -8.53 -8.12 12.00
N CYS A 258 -8.54 -9.36 11.53
CA CYS A 258 -9.72 -10.01 10.95
C CYS A 258 -10.58 -10.69 12.03
N PHE A 259 -11.89 -10.61 11.81
CA PHE A 259 -12.94 -11.22 12.63
C PHE A 259 -14.03 -11.76 11.71
N MET A 260 -14.84 -12.68 12.20
CA MET A 260 -15.94 -13.28 11.46
C MET A 260 -17.24 -12.89 12.14
N SER A 261 -18.35 -12.77 11.40
CA SER A 261 -19.66 -12.56 12.02
C SER A 261 -20.29 -13.84 12.56
N GLU A 262 -19.70 -15.00 12.27
CA GLU A 262 -20.12 -16.31 12.76
C GLU A 262 -18.93 -17.27 12.90
N CYS A 263 -19.15 -18.44 13.50
CA CYS A 263 -18.11 -19.45 13.72
C CYS A 263 -18.44 -20.85 13.17
N LYS A 264 -19.37 -20.93 12.20
CA LYS A 264 -19.90 -22.22 11.70
C LYS A 264 -19.05 -22.90 10.62
N SER A 265 -18.24 -22.13 9.90
CA SER A 265 -17.47 -22.63 8.76
C SER A 265 -16.34 -23.56 9.20
N SER A 266 -16.35 -24.81 8.71
CA SER A 266 -15.26 -25.76 8.95
C SER A 266 -13.93 -25.29 8.35
N SER A 267 -13.97 -24.62 7.20
CA SER A 267 -12.75 -24.09 6.55
C SER A 267 -12.09 -23.01 7.41
N VAL A 268 -12.89 -22.15 8.06
CA VAL A 268 -12.37 -21.12 8.99
C VAL A 268 -11.67 -21.76 10.19
N TRP A 269 -12.28 -22.79 10.80
CA TRP A 269 -11.63 -23.56 11.87
C TRP A 269 -10.37 -24.29 11.39
N GLY A 270 -10.34 -24.75 10.14
CA GLY A 270 -9.17 -25.34 9.51
C GLY A 270 -8.00 -24.36 9.39
N HIS A 271 -8.24 -23.23 8.72
CA HIS A 271 -7.20 -22.24 8.42
C HIS A 271 -6.77 -21.41 9.62
N TYR A 272 -7.73 -20.85 10.37
CA TYR A 272 -7.45 -19.89 11.45
C TYR A 272 -7.58 -20.50 12.85
N GLY A 273 -8.35 -21.57 12.98
CA GLY A 273 -8.49 -22.36 14.20
C GLY A 273 -7.46 -23.48 14.35
N ASP A 274 -6.31 -23.39 13.65
CA ASP A 274 -5.19 -24.33 13.75
C ASP A 274 -5.58 -25.79 13.50
N ASN A 275 -6.22 -26.08 12.36
CA ASN A 275 -6.78 -27.40 12.06
C ASN A 275 -7.73 -27.93 13.16
N HIS A 276 -8.57 -27.03 13.70
CA HIS A 276 -9.51 -27.26 14.79
C HIS A 276 -8.90 -27.50 16.19
N SER A 277 -7.59 -27.31 16.38
CA SER A 277 -6.94 -27.40 17.70
C SER A 277 -6.95 -26.07 18.47
N GLY A 278 -7.10 -24.96 17.75
CA GLY A 278 -7.17 -23.60 18.26
C GLY A 278 -8.44 -23.26 19.03
N ALA A 279 -8.64 -21.98 19.30
CA ALA A 279 -9.85 -21.46 19.94
C ALA A 279 -10.40 -20.24 19.20
N CYS A 280 -11.66 -19.94 19.41
CA CYS A 280 -12.34 -18.77 18.87
C CYS A 280 -12.78 -17.85 20.01
N LEU A 281 -12.27 -16.62 20.02
CA LEU A 281 -12.62 -15.57 20.95
C LEU A 281 -13.89 -14.84 20.47
N ILE A 282 -14.84 -14.62 21.38
CA ILE A 282 -16.10 -13.90 21.06
C ILE A 282 -16.00 -12.48 21.63
N PHE A 283 -16.06 -11.47 20.77
CA PHE A 283 -16.01 -10.07 21.15
C PHE A 283 -17.38 -9.41 21.00
N ASN A 284 -17.79 -8.68 22.03
CA ASN A 284 -18.93 -7.77 21.98
C ASN A 284 -18.49 -6.44 21.38
N ALA A 285 -19.16 -6.01 20.32
CA ALA A 285 -18.98 -4.69 19.75
C ALA A 285 -19.97 -3.66 20.32
N ASP A 286 -19.49 -2.43 20.44
CA ASP A 286 -20.34 -1.27 20.70
C ASP A 286 -20.99 -0.83 19.38
N VAL A 287 -22.28 -0.49 19.42
CA VAL A 287 -23.04 -0.08 18.23
C VAL A 287 -23.38 1.40 18.33
N ILE A 288 -22.90 2.18 17.37
CA ILE A 288 -23.13 3.64 17.28
C ILE A 288 -23.56 3.93 15.85
N ASN A 289 -24.75 4.50 15.64
CA ASN A 289 -25.30 4.82 14.32
C ASN A 289 -25.20 3.64 13.32
N ASP A 290 -25.69 2.47 13.74
CA ASP A 290 -25.67 1.20 12.98
C ASP A 290 -24.28 0.65 12.60
N LYS A 291 -23.21 1.28 13.10
CA LYS A 291 -21.82 0.83 12.91
C LYS A 291 -21.31 0.16 14.18
N SER A 292 -20.53 -0.88 14.01
CA SER A 292 -19.96 -1.66 15.11
C SER A 292 -18.51 -1.27 15.37
N PHE A 293 -18.13 -1.14 16.63
CA PHE A 293 -16.79 -0.71 17.05
C PHE A 293 -16.22 -1.61 18.14
N LEU A 294 -14.90 -1.75 18.15
CA LEU A 294 -14.13 -2.30 19.26
C LEU A 294 -13.24 -1.21 19.85
N LYS A 295 -13.34 -1.02 21.16
CA LYS A 295 -12.50 -0.06 21.87
C LYS A 295 -11.14 -0.69 22.14
N LEU A 296 -10.10 -0.10 21.57
CA LEU A 296 -8.73 -0.60 21.64
C LEU A 296 -7.78 0.48 22.14
N LYS A 297 -6.86 0.10 23.02
CA LYS A 297 -5.76 0.94 23.50
C LYS A 297 -4.57 0.75 22.59
N GLY A 298 -4.11 1.86 22.01
CA GLY A 298 -2.93 1.89 21.16
C GLY A 298 -2.30 3.28 21.19
N ARG A 299 -1.28 3.47 20.37
CA ARG A 299 -0.71 4.80 20.13
C ARG A 299 -1.79 5.70 19.51
N ASN A 300 -2.01 6.87 20.08
CA ASN A 300 -3.06 7.80 19.65
C ASN A 300 -2.55 9.24 19.46
N GLY A 301 -1.26 9.47 19.62
CA GLY A 301 -0.65 10.78 19.45
C GLY A 301 0.84 10.77 19.73
N TYR A 302 1.46 11.93 19.59
CA TYR A 302 2.86 12.17 19.88
C TYR A 302 3.01 13.48 20.65
N SER A 303 3.70 13.41 21.77
CA SER A 303 4.08 14.57 22.59
C SER A 303 5.52 14.94 22.30
N SER A 304 5.78 16.23 22.11
CA SER A 304 7.14 16.75 21.92
C SER A 304 8.03 16.52 23.15
N THR A 305 7.46 16.33 24.34
CA THR A 305 8.20 16.17 25.61
C THR A 305 8.26 14.74 26.11
N SER A 306 7.23 13.93 25.83
CA SER A 306 7.08 12.57 26.38
C SER A 306 7.02 11.46 25.33
N GLY A 307 7.18 11.80 24.05
CA GLY A 307 7.16 10.82 22.95
C GLY A 307 5.75 10.30 22.65
N PRO A 308 5.60 9.05 22.19
CA PRO A 308 4.31 8.51 21.78
C PRO A 308 3.33 8.40 22.97
N THR A 309 2.11 8.90 22.78
CA THR A 309 1.03 8.78 23.76
C THR A 309 0.13 7.59 23.43
N TYR A 310 -0.41 6.94 24.47
CA TYR A 310 -1.27 5.76 24.34
C TYR A 310 -2.63 6.01 24.98
N GLY A 311 -3.70 5.65 24.27
CA GLY A 311 -5.07 5.82 24.75
C GLY A 311 -6.04 4.91 24.03
N PHE A 312 -7.26 4.85 24.55
CA PHE A 312 -8.34 4.09 23.93
C PHE A 312 -8.99 4.88 22.79
N SER A 313 -9.25 4.20 21.68
CA SER A 313 -10.03 4.69 20.56
C SER A 313 -11.02 3.62 20.10
N ASN A 314 -12.14 4.07 19.52
CA ASN A 314 -13.14 3.18 18.93
C ASN A 314 -12.73 2.87 17.49
N ILE A 315 -12.35 1.62 17.22
CA ILE A 315 -11.99 1.16 15.89
C ILE A 315 -13.20 0.46 15.28
N MET A 316 -13.62 0.89 14.09
CA MET A 316 -14.80 0.35 13.43
C MET A 316 -14.52 -1.05 12.84
N PHE A 317 -15.51 -1.94 12.92
CA PHE A 317 -15.56 -3.16 12.13
C PHE A 317 -16.07 -2.86 10.72
N PHE A 318 -15.18 -2.98 9.74
CA PHE A 318 -15.51 -2.84 8.33
C PHE A 318 -15.88 -4.21 7.74
N PRO A 319 -17.09 -4.40 7.19
CA PRO A 319 -17.45 -5.65 6.51
C PRO A 319 -16.62 -5.81 5.22
N VAL A 320 -16.16 -7.03 4.95
CA VAL A 320 -15.47 -7.35 3.71
C VAL A 320 -16.48 -7.54 2.57
N ASN A 321 -16.15 -7.00 1.39
CA ASN A 321 -16.92 -7.08 0.16
C ASN A 321 -16.32 -8.11 -0.80
N TYR A 322 -17.13 -9.10 -1.18
CA TYR A 322 -16.74 -10.21 -2.03
C TYR A 322 -17.29 -10.12 -3.47
N ILE A 323 -17.99 -9.03 -3.80
CA ILE A 323 -18.78 -8.91 -5.05
C ILE A 323 -18.25 -7.80 -5.95
N GLN A 324 -18.10 -6.59 -5.42
CA GLN A 324 -17.90 -5.40 -6.25
C GLN A 324 -16.47 -5.28 -6.82
N GLY A 325 -15.52 -6.08 -6.33
CA GLY A 325 -14.12 -6.00 -6.73
C GLY A 325 -13.48 -4.66 -6.33
N TYR A 326 -12.28 -4.42 -6.85
CA TYR A 326 -11.52 -3.20 -6.59
C TYR A 326 -12.06 -2.03 -7.41
N GLY A 327 -12.02 -0.83 -6.84
CA GLY A 327 -12.32 0.39 -7.60
C GLY A 327 -11.08 0.95 -8.27
N GLN A 328 -11.30 1.78 -9.29
CA GLN A 328 -10.22 2.49 -9.96
C GLN A 328 -9.81 3.73 -9.16
N ILE A 329 -8.51 4.02 -9.13
CA ILE A 329 -7.93 5.16 -8.43
C ILE A 329 -7.20 6.05 -9.42
N ASP A 330 -7.64 7.31 -9.51
CA ASP A 330 -6.91 8.35 -10.25
C ASP A 330 -5.76 8.86 -9.38
N PHE A 331 -4.53 8.53 -9.78
CA PHE A 331 -3.31 8.91 -9.09
C PHE A 331 -3.25 10.43 -8.82
N PHE A 332 -3.49 11.25 -9.85
CA PHE A 332 -3.31 12.70 -9.74
C PHE A 332 -4.34 13.37 -8.83
N ARG A 333 -5.48 12.72 -8.56
CA ARG A 333 -6.52 13.29 -7.69
C ARG A 333 -6.50 12.70 -6.29
N MET A 334 -5.68 11.69 -6.02
CA MET A 334 -5.71 10.90 -4.78
C MET A 334 -4.38 10.94 -3.99
N LEU A 335 -3.56 11.97 -4.16
CA LEU A 335 -2.28 12.18 -3.45
C LEU A 335 -2.44 12.57 -1.97
N GLY A 336 -3.25 11.85 -1.21
CA GLY A 336 -3.70 12.26 0.13
C GLY A 336 -2.66 12.14 1.26
N ARG A 337 -1.46 11.60 0.99
CA ARG A 337 -0.36 11.61 1.96
C ARG A 337 0.50 12.85 1.94
N LEU A 338 0.32 13.74 0.96
CA LEU A 338 1.06 14.99 0.88
C LEU A 338 0.24 16.12 1.53
N PRO A 339 0.87 17.00 2.34
CA PRO A 339 0.23 18.22 2.80
C PRO A 339 -0.21 19.10 1.62
N ILE A 340 -1.31 19.84 1.77
CA ILE A 340 -1.85 20.72 0.72
C ILE A 340 -0.80 21.69 0.14
N PRO A 341 0.05 22.35 0.95
CA PRO A 341 1.11 23.20 0.40
C PRO A 341 2.08 22.45 -0.52
N LYS A 342 2.42 21.20 -0.19
CA LYS A 342 3.27 20.32 -1.00
C LYS A 342 2.55 19.88 -2.27
N LEU A 343 1.27 19.55 -2.20
CA LEU A 343 0.45 19.24 -3.38
C LEU A 343 0.43 20.40 -4.37
N ASN A 344 0.16 21.61 -3.89
CA ASN A 344 0.09 22.80 -4.73
C ASN A 344 1.44 23.16 -5.36
N SER A 345 2.53 23.07 -4.60
CA SER A 345 3.87 23.43 -5.10
C SER A 345 4.49 22.38 -6.02
N VAL A 346 4.26 21.08 -5.76
CA VAL A 346 4.93 20.00 -6.49
C VAL A 346 4.07 19.45 -7.63
N TRP A 347 2.76 19.35 -7.45
CA TRP A 347 1.90 18.60 -8.36
C TRP A 347 0.95 19.50 -9.15
N TYR A 348 0.30 20.46 -8.49
CA TYR A 348 -0.84 21.17 -9.08
C TYR A 348 -0.55 22.56 -9.62
N SER A 349 0.68 23.07 -9.56
CA SER A 349 1.01 24.38 -10.15
C SER A 349 2.15 24.30 -11.17
N LEU A 350 2.09 25.18 -12.16
CA LEU A 350 3.13 25.43 -13.16
C LEU A 350 2.99 26.88 -13.66
N ASP A 351 4.04 27.69 -13.52
CA ASP A 351 4.07 29.08 -14.02
C ASP A 351 2.80 29.89 -13.70
N GLU A 352 2.42 29.91 -12.42
CA GLU A 352 1.19 30.54 -11.87
C GLU A 352 -0.15 29.89 -12.27
N ALA A 353 -0.15 28.97 -13.24
CA ALA A 353 -1.33 28.18 -13.60
C ALA A 353 -1.56 27.02 -12.63
N MET A 354 -2.83 26.70 -12.39
CA MET A 354 -3.26 25.57 -11.56
C MET A 354 -3.83 24.45 -12.42
N SER A 355 -3.55 23.21 -12.04
CA SER A 355 -4.07 22.02 -12.69
C SER A 355 -5.54 21.79 -12.37
N GLU A 356 -6.32 21.32 -13.35
CA GLU A 356 -7.70 20.84 -13.15
C GLU A 356 -7.78 19.63 -12.21
N CYS A 357 -6.66 18.95 -11.92
CA CYS A 357 -6.63 17.85 -10.95
C CYS A 357 -6.83 18.34 -9.51
N ALA A 358 -6.57 19.62 -9.23
CA ALA A 358 -6.78 20.24 -7.93
C ALA A 358 -8.24 20.66 -7.67
N ASP A 359 -9.09 20.67 -8.70
CA ASP A 359 -10.45 21.23 -8.65
C ASP A 359 -11.28 20.73 -7.48
N ASP A 360 -11.35 19.41 -7.29
CA ASP A 360 -12.16 18.79 -6.22
C ASP A 360 -11.66 19.23 -4.84
N MET A 361 -10.34 19.32 -4.68
CA MET A 361 -9.68 19.74 -3.43
C MET A 361 -9.92 21.22 -3.16
N ILE A 362 -9.82 22.08 -4.19
CA ILE A 362 -10.04 23.53 -4.09
C ILE A 362 -11.52 23.83 -3.80
N LYS A 363 -12.45 23.11 -4.45
CA LYS A 363 -13.91 23.28 -4.26
C LYS A 363 -14.33 22.92 -2.83
N SER A 364 -13.84 21.79 -2.31
CA SER A 364 -14.12 21.38 -0.92
C SER A 364 -13.08 20.36 -0.44
N GLU A 365 -12.13 20.84 0.33
CA GLU A 365 -11.12 20.02 1.01
C GLU A 365 -11.75 18.89 1.86
N ASN A 366 -12.86 19.18 2.54
CA ASN A 366 -13.57 18.20 3.35
C ASN A 366 -14.21 17.09 2.50
N SER A 367 -14.83 17.45 1.38
CA SER A 367 -15.45 16.46 0.47
C SER A 367 -14.37 15.60 -0.20
N TRP A 368 -13.28 16.22 -0.62
CA TRP A 368 -12.12 15.53 -1.19
C TRP A 368 -11.52 14.53 -0.19
N ARG A 369 -11.28 14.95 1.07
CA ARG A 369 -10.80 14.04 2.13
C ARG A 369 -11.77 12.91 2.44
N LYS A 370 -13.08 13.18 2.43
CA LYS A 370 -14.09 12.15 2.64
C LYS A 370 -14.03 11.09 1.55
N LYS A 371 -14.03 11.51 0.27
CA LYS A 371 -13.91 10.62 -0.90
C LYS A 371 -12.60 9.81 -0.88
N TYR A 372 -11.51 10.46 -0.48
CA TYR A 372 -10.21 9.80 -0.30
C TYR A 372 -10.30 8.64 0.71
N TRP A 373 -10.82 8.87 1.91
CA TRP A 373 -10.95 7.81 2.91
C TRP A 373 -11.98 6.74 2.53
N GLU A 374 -13.06 7.11 1.83
CA GLU A 374 -14.02 6.15 1.28
C GLU A 374 -13.35 5.20 0.28
N ASN A 375 -12.53 5.71 -0.63
CA ASN A 375 -11.74 4.90 -1.57
C ASN A 375 -10.74 4.01 -0.83
N PHE A 376 -10.02 4.56 0.15
CA PHE A 376 -9.07 3.79 0.97
C PHE A 376 -9.74 2.60 1.64
N TYR A 377 -10.84 2.84 2.37
CA TYR A 377 -11.53 1.78 3.10
C TYR A 377 -12.18 0.77 2.17
N ARG A 378 -12.71 1.20 1.01
CA ARG A 378 -13.21 0.29 -0.02
C ARG A 378 -12.12 -0.71 -0.42
N ASP A 379 -10.95 -0.24 -0.83
CA ASP A 379 -9.93 -1.10 -1.45
C ASP A 379 -9.29 -2.10 -0.45
N VAL A 380 -9.17 -1.72 0.83
CA VAL A 380 -8.63 -2.60 1.88
C VAL A 380 -9.68 -3.54 2.50
N THR A 381 -10.94 -3.45 2.06
CA THR A 381 -12.05 -4.32 2.50
C THR A 381 -12.62 -5.15 1.36
N VAL A 382 -11.89 -5.34 0.27
CA VAL A 382 -12.25 -6.26 -0.82
C VAL A 382 -11.45 -7.56 -0.68
N LYS A 383 -12.12 -8.68 -0.98
CA LYS A 383 -11.51 -10.01 -1.01
C LYS A 383 -12.17 -10.85 -2.09
N SER A 384 -11.46 -11.82 -2.67
CA SER A 384 -11.99 -12.74 -3.68
C SER A 384 -13.20 -13.50 -3.14
N LYS A 385 -14.16 -13.77 -4.04
CA LYS A 385 -15.39 -14.52 -3.74
C LYS A 385 -15.12 -15.91 -3.16
N ASP A 386 -13.98 -16.52 -3.48
CA ASP A 386 -13.59 -17.83 -2.94
C ASP A 386 -13.48 -17.83 -1.40
N TRP A 387 -13.28 -16.66 -0.79
CA TRP A 387 -13.19 -16.48 0.66
C TRP A 387 -14.49 -16.01 1.32
N SER A 388 -15.61 -15.91 0.57
CA SER A 388 -16.86 -15.34 1.10
C SER A 388 -17.46 -16.13 2.28
N TYR A 389 -17.07 -17.40 2.44
CA TYR A 389 -17.48 -18.24 3.57
C TYR A 389 -16.95 -17.76 4.93
N GLU A 390 -15.99 -16.83 4.95
CA GLU A 390 -15.43 -16.27 6.19
C GLU A 390 -16.39 -15.27 6.85
N ASN A 391 -17.26 -14.62 6.08
CA ASN A 391 -18.10 -13.51 6.56
C ASN A 391 -17.27 -12.47 7.34
N GLU A 392 -16.09 -12.17 6.79
CA GLU A 392 -15.03 -11.40 7.43
C GLU A 392 -15.42 -9.93 7.69
N HIS A 393 -14.98 -9.42 8.83
CA HIS A 393 -14.97 -8.02 9.20
C HIS A 393 -13.58 -7.63 9.70
N ARG A 394 -13.12 -6.44 9.33
CA ARG A 394 -11.78 -5.93 9.61
C ARG A 394 -11.81 -4.79 10.60
N LEU A 395 -10.92 -4.84 11.57
CA LEU A 395 -10.41 -3.63 12.20
C LEU A 395 -9.20 -3.17 11.39
N ILE A 396 -9.12 -1.88 11.08
CA ILE A 396 -8.05 -1.31 10.25
C ILE A 396 -7.27 -0.31 11.08
N LEU A 397 -5.95 -0.51 11.14
CA LEU A 397 -4.99 0.40 11.74
C LEU A 397 -4.21 1.09 10.62
N THR A 398 -4.25 2.41 10.61
CA THR A 398 -3.54 3.23 9.64
C THR A 398 -3.17 4.58 10.28
N SER A 399 -2.08 5.20 9.84
CA SER A 399 -1.69 6.54 10.27
C SER A 399 -1.13 7.34 9.10
N SER A 400 -1.50 8.62 9.06
CA SER A 400 -0.97 9.58 8.08
C SER A 400 0.41 10.12 8.46
N SER A 401 0.79 10.06 9.74
CA SER A 401 2.02 10.67 10.27
C SER A 401 3.03 9.65 10.82
N ASP A 402 2.59 8.44 11.13
CA ASP A 402 3.39 7.43 11.81
C ASP A 402 3.57 6.20 10.93
N SER A 403 4.79 5.69 10.82
CA SER A 403 4.96 4.32 10.34
C SER A 403 4.73 3.38 11.53
N PHE A 404 3.65 2.60 11.51
CA PHE A 404 3.52 1.41 12.39
C PHE A 404 4.42 0.27 11.90
N SER A 405 5.63 0.62 11.48
CA SER A 405 6.60 -0.29 10.84
C SER A 405 7.12 -1.33 11.83
N ALA A 406 7.25 -0.97 13.11
CA ALA A 406 7.65 -1.89 14.14
C ALA A 406 6.46 -2.78 14.57
N PRO A 407 6.58 -4.13 14.52
CA PRO A 407 5.49 -5.04 14.88
C PRO A 407 4.87 -4.81 16.26
N LYS A 408 5.68 -4.37 17.24
CA LYS A 408 5.21 -4.04 18.60
C LYS A 408 4.17 -2.92 18.61
N ASP A 409 4.24 -1.97 17.68
CA ASP A 409 3.32 -0.82 17.61
C ASP A 409 1.99 -1.20 16.93
N ARG A 410 1.91 -2.41 16.34
CA ARG A 410 0.71 -2.99 15.71
C ARG A 410 -0.07 -3.91 16.65
N SER A 411 0.34 -4.03 17.91
CA SER A 411 -0.35 -4.83 18.92
C SER A 411 -1.12 -3.92 19.87
N LEU A 412 -2.45 -3.88 19.72
CA LEU A 412 -3.33 -3.02 20.50
C LEU A 412 -4.02 -3.82 21.59
N ASN A 413 -4.31 -3.19 22.74
CA ASN A 413 -4.96 -3.88 23.86
C ASN A 413 -6.47 -3.67 23.88
N TYR A 414 -7.24 -4.74 24.07
CA TYR A 414 -8.69 -4.63 24.27
C TYR A 414 -9.06 -4.54 25.75
N GLU A 415 -10.21 -3.93 26.04
CA GLU A 415 -10.83 -4.00 27.36
C GLU A 415 -11.38 -5.40 27.61
N PHE A 416 -11.01 -6.05 28.72
CA PHE A 416 -11.42 -7.44 28.98
C PHE A 416 -12.95 -7.62 29.01
N SER A 417 -13.71 -6.57 29.35
CA SER A 417 -15.18 -6.53 29.27
C SER A 417 -15.71 -6.73 27.84
N SER A 418 -14.93 -6.43 26.80
CA SER A 418 -15.29 -6.68 25.41
C SER A 418 -15.17 -8.15 25.01
N LEU A 419 -14.33 -8.94 25.70
CA LEU A 419 -14.21 -10.39 25.45
C LEU A 419 -15.36 -11.12 26.16
N LYS A 420 -16.37 -11.54 25.42
CA LYS A 420 -17.58 -12.21 25.94
C LYS A 420 -17.30 -13.65 26.39
N GLY A 421 -16.57 -14.40 25.56
CA GLY A 421 -16.38 -15.83 25.78
C GLY A 421 -15.34 -16.45 24.85
N ILE A 422 -15.07 -17.74 25.07
CA ILE A 422 -14.12 -18.54 24.26
C ILE A 422 -14.77 -19.85 23.86
N ILE A 423 -14.67 -20.19 22.57
CA ILE A 423 -15.06 -21.48 22.01
C ILE A 423 -13.78 -22.29 21.77
N PHE A 424 -13.62 -23.42 22.43
CA PHE A 424 -12.53 -24.34 22.15
C PHE A 424 -12.82 -25.15 20.90
N GLY A 425 -11.82 -25.32 20.04
CA GLY A 425 -11.89 -26.16 18.86
C GLY A 425 -12.13 -27.64 19.21
N ILE A 426 -12.60 -28.38 18.22
CA ILE A 426 -12.92 -29.82 18.35
C ILE A 426 -11.72 -30.61 18.89
N LYS A 427 -10.51 -30.25 18.47
CA LYS A 427 -9.27 -30.95 18.79
C LYS A 427 -8.42 -30.23 19.85
N THR A 428 -8.93 -29.17 20.48
CA THR A 428 -8.18 -28.50 21.55
C THR A 428 -7.96 -29.47 22.70
N THR A 429 -6.72 -29.58 23.16
CA THR A 429 -6.35 -30.51 24.24
C THR A 429 -6.92 -30.06 25.58
N THR A 430 -7.17 -31.00 26.49
CA THR A 430 -7.62 -30.67 27.85
C THR A 430 -6.60 -29.82 28.61
N GLU A 431 -5.30 -30.07 28.41
CA GLU A 431 -4.24 -29.28 29.04
C GLU A 431 -4.32 -27.80 28.62
N ASP A 432 -4.49 -27.55 27.33
CA ASP A 432 -4.61 -26.19 26.80
C ASP A 432 -5.89 -25.50 27.27
N LYS A 433 -7.02 -26.22 27.29
CA LYS A 433 -8.28 -25.71 27.85
C LYS A 433 -8.08 -25.25 29.29
N LEU A 434 -7.43 -26.07 30.13
CA LEU A 434 -7.18 -25.75 31.53
C LEU A 434 -6.29 -24.51 31.69
N LYS A 435 -5.24 -24.35 30.86
CA LYS A 435 -4.39 -23.15 30.88
C LYS A 435 -5.18 -21.89 30.52
N VAL A 436 -5.96 -21.94 29.45
CA VAL A 436 -6.83 -20.82 29.04
C VAL A 436 -7.85 -20.48 30.12
N ILE A 437 -8.53 -21.47 30.70
CA ILE A 437 -9.52 -21.27 31.75
C ILE A 437 -8.90 -20.55 32.96
N LYS A 438 -7.70 -20.96 33.41
CA LYS A 438 -7.00 -20.32 34.53
C LYS A 438 -6.71 -18.84 34.29
N ILE A 439 -6.20 -18.48 33.10
CA ILE A 439 -5.91 -17.08 32.74
C ILE A 439 -7.19 -16.22 32.80
N ILE A 440 -8.29 -16.76 32.27
CA ILE A 440 -9.58 -16.07 32.26
C ILE A 440 -10.16 -15.97 33.67
N GLU A 441 -10.06 -17.03 34.48
CA GLU A 441 -10.49 -17.04 35.88
C GLU A 441 -9.77 -15.93 36.69
N GLU A 442 -8.45 -15.84 36.57
CA GLU A 442 -7.65 -14.80 37.23
C GLU A 442 -8.08 -13.38 36.81
N LYS A 443 -8.36 -13.17 35.52
CA LYS A 443 -8.85 -11.88 35.02
C LYS A 443 -10.25 -11.57 35.52
N CYS A 444 -11.15 -12.54 35.51
CA CYS A 444 -12.50 -12.43 36.04
C CYS A 444 -12.48 -12.05 37.52
N LYS A 445 -11.68 -12.74 38.35
CA LYS A 445 -11.47 -12.40 39.76
C LYS A 445 -10.99 -10.97 39.96
N LYS A 446 -10.01 -10.53 39.16
CA LYS A 446 -9.41 -9.19 39.26
C LYS A 446 -10.43 -8.05 39.06
N ILE A 447 -11.46 -8.27 38.24
CA ILE A 447 -12.48 -7.26 37.94
C ILE A 447 -13.86 -7.57 38.49
N GLY A 448 -14.01 -8.67 39.26
CA GLY A 448 -15.30 -9.11 39.82
C GLY A 448 -16.33 -9.51 38.75
N ARG A 449 -15.89 -10.18 37.68
CA ARG A 449 -16.78 -10.62 36.57
C ARG A 449 -17.11 -12.11 36.70
N ASP A 450 -18.38 -12.45 36.71
CA ASP A 450 -18.92 -13.80 36.89
C ASP A 450 -19.67 -14.35 35.65
N ASP A 451 -19.90 -13.53 34.64
CA ASP A 451 -20.72 -13.86 33.45
C ASP A 451 -19.90 -14.37 32.24
N PHE A 452 -18.61 -14.66 32.40
CA PHE A 452 -17.76 -15.13 31.30
C PHE A 452 -18.09 -16.58 30.92
N LYS A 453 -18.22 -16.85 29.61
CA LYS A 453 -18.66 -18.16 29.12
C LYS A 453 -17.59 -18.91 28.32
N PHE A 454 -17.53 -20.22 28.56
CA PHE A 454 -16.77 -21.17 27.74
C PHE A 454 -17.70 -22.06 26.94
N TYR A 455 -17.25 -22.39 25.74
CA TYR A 455 -17.97 -23.25 24.81
C TYR A 455 -17.03 -24.29 24.21
N GLN A 456 -17.61 -25.39 23.73
CA GLN A 456 -16.91 -26.42 22.99
C GLN A 456 -17.51 -26.53 21.59
N ALA A 457 -16.67 -26.40 20.57
CA ALA A 457 -17.07 -26.64 19.19
C ALA A 457 -17.29 -28.14 18.93
N GLN A 458 -18.27 -28.45 18.10
CA GLN A 458 -18.59 -29.79 17.63
C GLN A 458 -19.15 -29.76 16.20
N TYR A 459 -19.05 -30.89 15.49
CA TYR A 459 -19.75 -31.03 14.21
C TYR A 459 -21.21 -31.41 14.46
N SER A 460 -22.14 -30.66 13.86
CA SER A 460 -23.57 -30.99 13.86
C SER A 460 -23.91 -31.79 12.60
N SER A 461 -24.39 -33.02 12.74
CA SER A 461 -24.90 -33.82 11.62
C SER A 461 -26.11 -33.18 10.96
N ASP A 462 -26.93 -32.50 11.75
CA ASP A 462 -28.23 -31.96 11.33
C ASP A 462 -28.04 -30.65 10.55
N GLU A 463 -27.22 -29.73 11.08
CA GLU A 463 -26.89 -28.47 10.42
C GLU A 463 -25.75 -28.60 9.40
N LYS A 464 -25.05 -29.74 9.37
CA LYS A 464 -23.89 -30.03 8.49
C LYS A 464 -22.81 -28.96 8.55
N CYS A 465 -22.61 -28.36 9.71
CA CYS A 465 -21.61 -27.34 9.97
C CYS A 465 -21.07 -27.46 11.39
N ILE A 466 -20.09 -26.62 11.75
CA ILE A 466 -19.61 -26.53 13.11
C ILE A 466 -20.62 -25.76 13.96
N THR A 467 -21.05 -26.35 15.07
CA THR A 467 -21.81 -25.67 16.11
C THR A 467 -21.01 -25.67 17.40
N HIS A 468 -21.55 -25.08 18.46
CA HIS A 468 -20.91 -25.07 19.77
C HIS A 468 -21.96 -25.14 20.87
N PHE A 469 -21.59 -25.74 22.00
CA PHE A 469 -22.44 -25.79 23.19
C PHE A 469 -21.71 -25.14 24.37
N GLU A 470 -22.50 -24.51 25.26
CA GLU A 470 -21.98 -23.89 26.48
C GLU A 470 -21.52 -24.96 27.47
N MET A 471 -20.34 -24.78 28.04
CA MET A 471 -19.82 -25.66 29.10
C MET A 471 -20.39 -25.23 30.46
N SER A 472 -21.71 -25.31 30.62
CA SER A 472 -22.45 -24.72 31.76
C SER A 472 -22.09 -25.26 33.14
N LEU A 473 -21.40 -26.41 33.21
CA LEU A 473 -20.90 -26.99 34.46
C LEU A 473 -19.56 -26.39 34.91
N LEU A 474 -18.88 -25.62 34.06
CA LEU A 474 -17.71 -24.82 34.45
C LEU A 474 -18.18 -23.54 35.13
N SER A 475 -18.06 -23.49 36.45
CA SER A 475 -18.22 -22.27 37.23
C SER A 475 -16.85 -21.71 37.57
N LEU A 476 -16.60 -20.46 37.19
CA LEU A 476 -15.42 -19.72 37.62
C LEU A 476 -15.69 -19.23 39.05
N THR A 477 -15.08 -19.89 40.04
CA THR A 477 -15.17 -19.53 41.46
C THR A 477 -14.25 -18.39 41.81
#